data_AF-A0A8J7USK0-F1
#
_entry.id   AF-A0A8J7USK0-F1
#
_cell.length_a   1.000
_cell.length_b   1.000
_cell.length_c   1.000
_cell.angle_alpha   90.00
_cell.angle_beta   90.00
_cell.angle_gamma   90.00
#
_symmetry.space_group_name_H-M   'P 1'
#
loop_
_entity.id
_entity.type
_entity.pdbx_description
1 polymer ?
#
loop_
_entity_poly.entity_id
_entity_poly.type
_entity_poly.pdbx_seq_one_letter_code
_entity_poly.pdbx_strand_id
1 'polypeptide(L)'
;MSSILLEAGYILIASIICWFNFVTVDTIFGLPKAPGVQGAEVIGKKIQSIGGNLNGGYFMGNIVCSPDASAGTLMASIFYYTMGIEGGLIAIFLIYIGNRLCHDTGYAGTIGATTMTVILYLLSGLTGLVEPQYFIAGMVVAIFTIQGLSHEKASKVLYSIGKTLKVL
;
A
#
# COMPACT_ATOMS: atom_id res chain seq x y z
N MET A 1 -29.62 10.15 6.88
CA MET A 1 -29.40 8.71 6.63
C MET A 1 -28.86 8.46 5.22
N SER A 2 -29.31 9.19 4.19
CA SER A 2 -28.77 9.12 2.82
C SER A 2 -27.30 9.58 2.68
N SER A 3 -26.84 10.57 3.46
CA SER A 3 -25.46 11.07 3.40
C SER A 3 -24.41 10.08 3.94
N ILE A 4 -24.68 9.47 5.09
CA ILE A 4 -23.75 8.52 5.75
C ILE A 4 -23.53 7.27 4.89
N LEU A 5 -24.59 6.72 4.29
CA LEU A 5 -24.49 5.56 3.39
C LEU A 5 -23.69 5.89 2.13
N LEU A 6 -23.83 7.11 1.62
CA LEU A 6 -23.08 7.57 0.45
C LEU A 6 -21.60 7.77 0.77
N GLU A 7 -21.27 8.43 1.88
CA GLU A 7 -19.89 8.58 2.38
C GLU A 7 -19.22 7.22 2.64
N ALA A 8 -19.95 6.30 3.28
CA ALA A 8 -19.47 4.93 3.47
C ALA A 8 -19.22 4.22 2.13
N GLY A 9 -20.07 4.46 1.12
CA GLY A 9 -19.87 3.98 -0.24
C GLY A 9 -18.58 4.50 -0.86
N TYR A 10 -18.31 5.81 -0.75
CA TYR A 10 -17.06 6.40 -1.25
C TYR A 10 -15.83 5.86 -0.53
N ILE A 11 -15.88 5.73 0.80
CA ILE A 11 -14.78 5.12 1.57
C ILE A 11 -14.54 3.68 1.11
N LEU A 12 -15.59 2.90 0.88
CA LEU A 12 -15.46 1.51 0.43
C LEU A 12 -14.82 1.42 -0.97
N ILE A 13 -15.27 2.24 -1.93
CA ILE A 13 -14.69 2.30 -3.26
C ILE A 13 -13.23 2.74 -3.20
N ALA A 14 -12.93 3.80 -2.44
CA ALA A 14 -11.57 4.29 -2.26
C ALA A 14 -10.68 3.24 -1.57
N SER A 15 -11.21 2.50 -0.59
CA SER A 15 -10.50 1.39 0.06
C SER A 15 -10.11 0.31 -0.93
N ILE A 16 -11.03 -0.08 -1.82
CA ILE A 16 -10.77 -1.10 -2.85
C ILE A 16 -9.67 -0.62 -3.81
N ILE A 17 -9.75 0.63 -4.27
CA ILE A 17 -8.75 1.22 -5.17
C ILE A 17 -7.38 1.28 -4.50
N CYS A 18 -7.32 1.82 -3.27
CA CYS A 18 -6.09 1.88 -2.48
C CYS A 18 -5.51 0.49 -2.23
N TRP A 19 -6.35 -0.49 -1.90
CA TRP A 19 -5.93 -1.87 -1.67
C TRP A 19 -5.32 -2.49 -2.93
N PHE A 20 -5.95 -2.33 -4.09
CA PHE A 20 -5.40 -2.83 -5.35
C PHE A 20 -4.09 -2.16 -5.70
N ASN A 21 -3.98 -0.84 -5.55
CA ASN A 21 -2.74 -0.11 -5.81
C ASN A 21 -1.61 -0.60 -4.90
N PHE A 22 -1.85 -0.61 -3.59
CA PHE A 22 -0.93 -1.07 -2.57
C PHE A 22 -0.47 -2.51 -2.83
N VAL A 23 -1.40 -3.46 -2.87
CA VAL A 23 -1.05 -4.89 -2.95
C VAL A 23 -0.38 -5.21 -4.29
N THR A 24 -0.82 -4.60 -5.39
CA THR A 24 -0.26 -4.89 -6.72
C THR A 24 1.14 -4.31 -6.85
N VAL A 25 1.33 -3.04 -6.46
CA VAL A 25 2.65 -2.41 -6.52
C VAL A 25 3.63 -3.13 -5.62
N ASP A 26 3.26 -3.45 -4.38
CA ASP A 26 4.16 -4.22 -3.51
C ASP A 26 4.40 -5.63 -4.01
N THR A 27 3.43 -6.26 -4.69
CA THR A 27 3.65 -7.62 -5.21
C THR A 27 4.64 -7.61 -6.38
N ILE A 28 4.57 -6.61 -7.25
CA ILE A 28 5.42 -6.52 -8.45
C ILE A 28 6.79 -5.92 -8.11
N PHE A 29 6.82 -4.89 -7.27
CA PHE A 29 8.00 -4.06 -7.00
C PHE A 29 8.54 -4.21 -5.58
N GLY A 30 7.72 -4.64 -4.61
CA GLY A 30 8.02 -4.74 -3.18
C GLY A 30 8.85 -5.95 -2.74
N LEU A 31 9.92 -6.24 -3.49
CA LEU A 31 11.12 -6.93 -2.97
C LEU A 31 11.07 -8.48 -2.88
N PRO A 32 12.25 -9.15 -2.86
CA PRO A 32 12.51 -10.45 -3.51
C PRO A 32 11.96 -11.67 -2.76
N LYS A 33 12.10 -12.86 -3.38
CA LYS A 33 11.76 -14.21 -2.83
C LYS A 33 12.47 -14.58 -1.51
N ALA A 34 13.26 -13.67 -0.95
CA ALA A 34 14.06 -13.78 0.26
C ALA A 34 13.90 -12.48 1.08
N PRO A 35 14.12 -12.49 2.40
CA PRO A 35 14.05 -11.28 3.21
C PRO A 35 14.98 -10.20 2.64
N GLY A 36 14.40 -9.10 2.14
CA GLY A 36 15.14 -8.02 1.47
C GLY A 36 15.86 -7.11 2.46
N VAL A 37 15.44 -7.14 3.73
CA VAL A 37 15.96 -6.36 4.84
C VAL A 37 15.97 -7.22 6.11
N GLN A 38 16.88 -6.93 7.05
CA GLN A 38 17.10 -7.77 8.25
C GLN A 38 15.83 -8.01 9.10
N GLY A 39 14.89 -7.05 9.13
CA GLY A 39 13.63 -7.18 9.88
C GLY A 39 12.61 -8.12 9.22
N ALA A 40 12.67 -8.31 7.90
CA ALA A 40 11.71 -9.14 7.19
C ALA A 40 11.86 -10.63 7.53
N GLU A 41 13.09 -11.09 7.80
CA GLU A 41 13.34 -12.48 8.21
C GLU A 41 12.69 -12.79 9.56
N VAL A 42 12.82 -11.87 10.52
CA VAL A 42 12.25 -11.98 11.86
C VAL A 42 10.72 -12.06 11.78
N ILE A 43 10.11 -11.18 11.00
CA ILE A 43 8.65 -11.15 10.80
C ILE A 43 8.18 -12.42 10.10
N GLY A 44 8.86 -12.87 9.05
CA GLY A 44 8.52 -14.10 8.33
C GLY A 44 8.57 -15.34 9.22
N LYS A 45 9.65 -15.51 9.99
CA LYS A 45 9.77 -16.62 10.96
C LYS A 45 8.71 -16.55 12.05
N LYS A 46 8.37 -15.35 12.54
CA LYS A 46 7.29 -15.18 13.52
C LYS A 46 5.93 -15.57 12.92
N ILE A 47 5.64 -15.15 11.69
CA ILE A 47 4.40 -15.51 10.98
C ILE A 47 4.31 -17.02 10.74
N GLN A 48 5.41 -17.67 10.37
CA GLN A 48 5.45 -19.13 10.25
C GLN A 48 5.15 -19.81 11.60
N SER A 49 5.71 -19.30 12.70
CA SER A 49 5.50 -19.88 14.05
C SER A 49 4.04 -19.81 14.54
N ILE A 50 3.24 -18.91 13.97
CA ILE A 50 1.80 -18.78 14.28
C ILE A 50 0.90 -19.43 13.20
N GLY A 51 1.46 -20.26 12.31
CA GLY A 51 0.70 -21.01 11.30
C GLY A 51 0.50 -20.30 9.95
N GLY A 52 1.18 -19.16 9.74
CA GLY A 52 1.16 -18.42 8.48
C GLY A 52 2.11 -18.99 7.42
N ASN A 53 2.05 -18.41 6.21
CA ASN A 53 2.96 -18.77 5.13
C ASN A 53 4.28 -18.01 5.27
N LEU A 54 5.42 -18.69 5.20
CA LEU A 54 6.74 -18.08 5.37
C LEU A 54 7.05 -17.00 4.31
N ASN A 55 6.78 -17.30 3.04
CA ASN A 55 7.04 -16.37 1.94
C ASN A 55 6.10 -15.15 1.99
N GLY A 56 4.83 -15.39 2.32
CA GLY A 56 3.88 -14.29 2.60
C GLY A 56 4.26 -13.49 3.85
N GLY A 57 4.92 -14.12 4.82
CA GLY A 57 5.45 -13.45 6.00
C GLY A 57 6.69 -12.61 5.71
N TYR A 58 7.59 -13.06 4.82
CA TYR A 58 8.69 -12.22 4.31
C TYR A 58 8.15 -11.02 3.53
N PHE A 59 7.12 -11.24 2.71
CA PHE A 59 6.43 -10.18 1.98
C PHE A 59 5.87 -9.12 2.95
N MET A 60 5.16 -9.57 3.98
CA MET A 60 4.64 -8.69 5.04
C MET A 60 5.76 -7.99 5.82
N GLY A 61 6.90 -8.65 6.03
CA GLY A 61 8.05 -8.06 6.69
C GLY A 61 8.74 -6.98 5.86
N ASN A 62 8.85 -7.16 4.54
CA ASN A 62 9.39 -6.16 3.63
C ASN A 62 8.52 -4.89 3.61
N ILE A 63 7.20 -5.08 3.59
CA ILE A 63 6.19 -4.02 3.72
C ILE A 63 6.43 -3.19 4.99
N VAL A 64 6.60 -3.84 6.15
CA VAL A 64 6.77 -3.14 7.44
C VAL A 64 8.13 -2.44 7.57
N CYS A 65 9.18 -2.98 6.94
CA CYS A 65 10.56 -2.54 7.15
C CYS A 65 11.10 -1.57 6.09
N SER A 66 10.31 -1.18 5.09
CA SER A 66 10.69 -0.23 4.05
C SER A 66 9.51 0.68 3.69
N PRO A 67 9.70 1.84 3.04
CA PRO A 67 8.59 2.64 2.55
C PRO A 67 7.91 1.92 1.38
N ASP A 68 6.88 1.16 1.74
CA ASP A 68 6.08 0.35 0.83
C ASP A 68 5.06 1.17 0.03
N ALA A 69 4.37 0.52 -0.89
CA ALA A 69 3.30 1.15 -1.65
C ALA A 69 2.17 1.68 -0.77
N SER A 70 1.95 1.12 0.43
CA SER A 70 0.95 1.58 1.39
C SER A 70 1.28 2.98 1.93
N ALA A 71 2.53 3.21 2.32
CA ALA A 71 3.05 4.49 2.79
C ALA A 71 3.05 5.52 1.65
N GLY A 72 3.47 5.10 0.45
CA GLY A 72 3.43 5.94 -0.75
C GLY A 72 2.00 6.39 -1.09
N THR A 73 1.05 5.45 -1.10
CA THR A 73 -0.37 5.70 -1.40
C THR A 73 -1.00 6.63 -0.35
N LEU A 74 -0.70 6.42 0.93
CA LEU A 74 -1.21 7.26 2.02
C LEU A 74 -0.66 8.69 1.94
N MET A 75 0.65 8.84 1.75
CA MET A 75 1.31 10.15 1.64
C MET A 75 0.81 10.93 0.42
N ALA A 76 0.70 10.27 -0.73
CA ALA A 76 0.11 10.88 -1.92
C ALA A 76 -1.32 11.38 -1.66
N SER A 77 -2.15 10.60 -0.97
CA SER A 77 -3.52 10.99 -0.63
C SER A 77 -3.60 12.20 0.31
N ILE A 78 -2.75 12.23 1.35
CA ILE A 78 -2.71 13.35 2.31
C ILE A 78 -2.20 14.64 1.65
N PHE A 79 -1.11 14.55 0.90
CA PHE A 79 -0.51 15.73 0.28
C PHE A 79 -1.39 16.23 -0.86
N TYR A 80 -2.02 15.35 -1.64
CA TYR A 80 -2.96 15.76 -2.67
C TYR A 80 -4.21 16.42 -2.08
N TYR A 81 -4.72 15.91 -0.95
CA TYR A 81 -5.83 16.55 -0.24
C TYR A 81 -5.50 17.98 0.21
N THR A 82 -4.26 18.22 0.64
CA THR A 82 -3.85 19.53 1.18
C THR A 82 -3.39 20.53 0.13
N MET A 83 -2.75 20.06 -0.96
CA MET A 83 -2.06 20.91 -1.92
C MET A 83 -2.35 20.56 -3.39
N GLY A 84 -3.29 19.65 -3.68
CA GLY A 84 -3.59 19.22 -5.03
C GLY A 84 -2.45 18.45 -5.69
N ILE A 85 -2.28 18.60 -7.01
CA ILE A 85 -1.31 17.80 -7.77
C ILE A 85 0.13 18.05 -7.32
N GLU A 86 0.46 19.29 -6.93
CA GLU A 86 1.75 19.69 -6.39
C GLU A 86 2.07 18.91 -5.11
N GLY A 87 1.07 18.71 -4.26
CA GLY A 87 1.19 17.86 -3.07
C GLY A 87 1.57 16.43 -3.43
N GLY A 88 0.88 15.83 -4.40
CA GLY A 88 1.22 14.49 -4.89
C GLY A 88 2.67 14.38 -5.38
N LEU A 89 3.16 15.37 -6.13
CA LEU A 89 4.55 15.43 -6.58
C LEU A 89 5.55 15.53 -5.43
N ILE A 90 5.24 16.34 -4.40
CA ILE A 90 6.06 16.42 -3.18
C ILE A 90 6.09 15.08 -2.45
N ALA A 91 4.94 14.39 -2.33
CA ALA A 91 4.87 13.07 -1.70
C ALA A 91 5.75 12.04 -2.44
N ILE A 92 5.71 12.02 -3.78
CA ILE A 92 6.56 11.15 -4.60
C ILE A 92 8.04 11.41 -4.29
N PHE A 93 8.46 12.68 -4.23
CA PHE A 93 9.84 13.05 -3.95
C PHE A 93 10.28 12.63 -2.54
N LEU A 94 9.47 12.90 -1.52
CA LEU A 94 9.77 12.52 -0.14
C LEU A 94 9.86 11.00 0.04
N ILE A 95 8.93 10.25 -0.55
CA ILE A 95 8.95 8.78 -0.52
C ILE A 95 10.14 8.22 -1.29
N TYR A 96 10.51 8.82 -2.42
CA TYR A 96 11.74 8.47 -3.13
C TYR A 96 12.99 8.64 -2.27
N ILE A 97 13.11 9.74 -1.52
CA ILE A 97 14.20 9.91 -0.55
C ILE A 97 14.13 8.82 0.52
N GLY A 98 12.94 8.54 1.06
CA GLY A 98 12.73 7.46 2.03
C GLY A 98 13.22 6.11 1.51
N ASN A 99 12.87 5.74 0.28
CA ASN A 99 13.30 4.49 -0.33
C ASN A 99 14.83 4.40 -0.45
N ARG A 100 15.50 5.50 -0.78
CA ARG A 100 16.97 5.56 -0.80
C ARG A 100 17.57 5.40 0.59
N LEU A 101 17.01 6.06 1.60
CA LEU A 101 17.49 5.96 2.99
C LEU A 101 17.31 4.55 3.54
N CYS A 102 16.20 3.89 3.21
CA CYS A 102 15.91 2.51 3.61
C CYS A 102 16.57 1.45 2.71
N HIS A 103 17.32 1.86 1.68
CA HIS A 103 17.94 0.98 0.70
C HIS A 103 16.93 -0.01 0.06
N ASP A 104 15.71 0.46 -0.19
CA ASP A 104 14.71 -0.29 -0.94
C ASP A 104 15.07 -0.26 -2.44
N THR A 105 15.50 -1.40 -2.98
CA THR A 105 15.83 -1.56 -4.40
C THR A 105 14.61 -1.62 -5.32
N GLY A 106 13.44 -1.91 -4.76
CA GLY A 106 12.18 -2.09 -5.47
C GLY A 106 11.45 -0.77 -5.74
N TYR A 107 11.72 0.27 -4.94
CA TYR A 107 11.04 1.58 -5.00
C TYR A 107 9.51 1.46 -4.94
N ALA A 108 9.00 0.46 -4.23
CA ALA A 108 7.57 0.16 -4.22
C ALA A 108 6.75 1.34 -3.68
N GLY A 109 7.26 2.02 -2.64
CA GLY A 109 6.64 3.26 -2.16
C GLY A 109 6.61 4.38 -3.19
N THR A 110 7.68 4.60 -3.97
CA THR A 110 7.72 5.68 -4.97
C THR A 110 6.73 5.40 -6.09
N ILE A 111 6.67 4.15 -6.54
CA ILE A 111 5.71 3.71 -7.55
C ILE A 111 4.29 3.85 -7.01
N GLY A 112 4.03 3.40 -5.78
CA GLY A 112 2.73 3.52 -5.12
C GLY A 112 2.27 4.97 -4.96
N ALA A 113 3.17 5.87 -4.58
CA ALA A 113 2.90 7.31 -4.51
C ALA A 113 2.61 7.90 -5.90
N THR A 114 3.35 7.46 -6.93
CA THR A 114 3.17 7.93 -8.31
C THR A 114 1.83 7.49 -8.87
N THR A 115 1.53 6.19 -8.79
CA THR A 115 0.26 5.63 -9.29
C THR A 115 -0.92 6.23 -8.53
N MET A 116 -0.83 6.39 -7.21
CA MET A 116 -1.92 7.01 -6.44
C MET A 116 -2.11 8.49 -6.78
N THR A 117 -1.04 9.24 -6.99
CA THR A 117 -1.14 10.65 -7.43
C THR A 117 -1.86 10.75 -8.77
N VAL A 118 -1.56 9.85 -9.72
CA VAL A 118 -2.26 9.80 -11.01
C VAL A 118 -3.74 9.43 -10.83
N ILE A 119 -4.05 8.45 -9.97
CA ILE A 119 -5.43 8.04 -9.68
C ILE A 119 -6.21 9.21 -9.07
N LEU A 120 -5.64 9.94 -8.10
CA LEU A 120 -6.26 11.11 -7.48
C LEU A 120 -6.45 12.24 -8.50
N TYR A 121 -5.48 12.46 -9.37
CA TYR A 121 -5.64 13.44 -10.44
C TYR A 121 -6.81 13.10 -11.37
N LEU A 122 -6.96 11.82 -11.76
CA LEU A 122 -8.05 11.38 -12.63
C LEU A 122 -9.42 11.42 -11.92
N LEU A 123 -9.52 10.91 -10.70
CA LEU A 123 -10.79 10.72 -9.99
C LEU A 123 -11.24 11.95 -9.19
N SER A 124 -10.30 12.72 -8.66
CA SER A 124 -10.58 13.92 -7.85
C SER A 124 -10.34 15.19 -8.66
N GLY A 125 -9.18 15.32 -9.30
CA GLY A 125 -8.79 16.54 -10.01
C GLY A 125 -9.60 16.81 -11.29
N LEU A 126 -9.66 15.84 -12.19
CA LEU A 126 -10.29 15.99 -13.50
C LEU A 126 -11.81 15.77 -13.49
N THR A 127 -12.27 14.76 -12.76
CA THR A 127 -13.68 14.34 -12.81
C THR A 127 -14.49 14.80 -11.59
N GLY A 128 -13.83 15.14 -10.47
CA GLY A 128 -14.51 15.51 -9.23
C GLY A 128 -15.41 14.41 -8.64
N LEU A 129 -15.21 13.14 -9.05
CA LEU A 129 -16.09 12.03 -8.70
C LEU A 129 -15.95 11.60 -7.24
N VAL A 130 -14.74 11.67 -6.70
CA VAL A 130 -14.42 11.24 -5.33
C VAL A 130 -13.46 12.26 -4.71
N GLU A 131 -13.80 12.77 -3.52
CA GLU A 131 -12.90 13.68 -2.80
C GLU A 131 -11.66 12.95 -2.26
N PRO A 132 -10.48 13.61 -2.25
CA PRO A 132 -9.23 12.98 -1.81
C PRO A 132 -9.26 12.42 -0.36
N GLN A 133 -10.06 13.02 0.53
CA GLN A 133 -10.19 12.58 1.92
C GLN A 133 -10.70 11.13 2.06
N TYR A 134 -11.51 10.66 1.12
CA TYR A 134 -11.99 9.28 1.11
C TYR A 134 -10.87 8.29 0.82
N PHE A 135 -9.84 8.68 0.06
CA PHE A 135 -8.65 7.84 -0.18
C PHE A 135 -7.73 7.76 1.02
N ILE A 136 -7.69 8.80 1.87
CA ILE A 136 -6.98 8.74 3.16
C ILE A 136 -7.64 7.68 4.05
N ALA A 137 -8.96 7.78 4.26
CA ALA A 137 -9.72 6.80 5.04
C ALA A 137 -9.63 5.40 4.42
N GLY A 138 -9.77 5.30 3.10
CA GLY A 138 -9.70 4.04 2.39
C GLY A 138 -8.35 3.35 2.48
N MET A 139 -7.26 4.12 2.48
CA MET A 139 -5.92 3.58 2.66
C MET A 139 -5.72 3.04 4.08
N VAL A 140 -6.24 3.71 5.12
CA VAL A 140 -6.21 3.19 6.50
C VAL A 140 -6.94 1.85 6.60
N VAL A 141 -8.11 1.73 5.97
CA VAL A 141 -8.85 0.46 5.88
C VAL A 141 -8.02 -0.60 5.17
N ALA A 142 -7.43 -0.27 4.01
CA ALA A 142 -6.60 -1.19 3.24
C ALA A 142 -5.39 -1.72 4.05
N ILE A 143 -4.66 -0.83 4.75
CA ILE A 143 -3.56 -1.21 5.66
C ILE A 143 -4.09 -2.16 6.73
N PHE A 144 -5.19 -1.81 7.39
CA PHE A 144 -5.76 -2.64 8.46
C PHE A 144 -6.15 -4.05 7.97
N THR A 145 -6.60 -4.19 6.72
CA THR A 145 -6.96 -5.51 6.18
C THR A 145 -5.77 -6.45 6.03
N ILE A 146 -4.60 -5.93 5.62
CA ILE A 146 -3.38 -6.72 5.41
C ILE A 146 -2.55 -6.82 6.68
N GLN A 147 -2.42 -5.72 7.42
CA GLN A 147 -1.51 -5.59 8.56
C GLN A 147 -2.18 -5.67 9.93
N GLY A 148 -3.50 -5.42 10.04
CA GLY A 148 -4.19 -5.28 11.33
C GLY A 148 -5.12 -6.43 11.72
N LEU A 149 -5.77 -7.11 10.76
CA LEU A 149 -6.81 -8.10 11.07
C LEU A 149 -6.27 -9.46 11.51
N SER A 150 -5.45 -10.09 10.66
CA SER A 150 -4.90 -11.42 10.92
C SER A 150 -3.68 -11.65 10.06
N HIS A 151 -2.50 -11.53 10.67
CA HIS A 151 -1.22 -11.76 10.00
C HIS A 151 -1.14 -13.14 9.34
N GLU A 152 -1.72 -14.17 9.97
CA GLU A 152 -1.77 -15.52 9.43
C GLU A 152 -2.55 -15.58 8.11
N LYS A 153 -3.78 -15.08 8.09
CA LYS A 153 -4.63 -15.11 6.89
C LYS A 153 -4.09 -14.18 5.81
N ALA A 154 -3.64 -12.98 6.18
CA ALA A 154 -3.05 -12.03 5.26
C ALA A 154 -1.81 -12.63 4.55
N SER A 155 -0.93 -13.32 5.28
CA SER A 155 0.24 -13.98 4.68
C SER A 155 -0.16 -15.02 3.61
N LYS A 156 -1.25 -15.77 3.82
CA LYS A 156 -1.76 -16.75 2.84
C LYS A 156 -2.34 -16.07 1.60
N VAL A 157 -3.06 -14.96 1.79
CA VAL A 157 -3.62 -14.15 0.69
C VAL A 157 -2.50 -13.56 -0.15
N LEU A 158 -1.52 -12.90 0.48
CA LEU A 158 -0.37 -12.30 -0.21
C LEU A 158 0.43 -13.35 -1.00
N TYR A 159 0.66 -14.52 -0.40
CA TYR A 159 1.30 -15.64 -1.10
C TYR A 159 0.52 -16.09 -2.35
N SER A 160 -0.80 -16.23 -2.23
CA SER A 160 -1.67 -16.61 -3.36
C SER A 160 -1.61 -15.58 -4.50
N ILE A 161 -1.62 -14.29 -4.16
CA ILE A 161 -1.53 -13.19 -5.13
C ILE A 161 -0.16 -13.19 -5.81
N GLY A 162 0.93 -13.29 -5.05
CA GLY A 162 2.28 -13.35 -5.62
C GLY A 162 2.50 -14.56 -6.53
N LYS A 163 1.93 -15.73 -6.19
CA LYS A 163 1.93 -16.90 -7.07
C LYS A 163 1.15 -16.65 -8.37
N THR A 164 0.00 -16.01 -8.27
CA THR A 164 -0.85 -15.67 -9.43
C THR A 164 -0.14 -14.71 -10.37
N LEU A 165 0.57 -13.73 -9.82
CA LEU A 165 1.38 -12.76 -10.58
C LEU A 165 2.75 -13.30 -11.02
N LYS A 166 3.06 -14.58 -10.72
CA LYS A 166 4.32 -15.28 -11.05
C LYS A 166 5.59 -14.60 -10.52
N VAL A 167 5.48 -13.87 -9.42
CA VAL A 167 6.60 -13.21 -8.75
C VAL A 167 7.13 -14.00 -7.55
N LEU A 168 6.37 -15.00 -7.07
CA LEU A 168 6.75 -15.96 -6.03
C LEU A 168 6.85 -17.38 -6.59
#